data_AF-A0A378N784-F1
#
_entry.id   AF-A0A378N784-F1
#
_cell.length_a   1.000
_cell.length_b   1.000
_cell.length_c   1.000
_cell.angle_alpha   90.00
_cell.angle_beta   90.00
_cell.angle_gamma   90.00
#
_symmetry.space_group_name_H-M   'P 1'
#
loop_
_entity.id
_entity.type
_entity.pdbx_description
1 polymer ?
#
loop_
_entity_poly.entity_id
_entity_poly.type
_entity_poly.pdbx_seq_one_letter_code
_entity_poly.pdbx_strand_id
1 'polypeptide(L)' 'MKNLRLSIHSSEHIWLRELFLKRRLELGLTQRTLGEKMGVLYSFIGKVETGDRRLDIFEFIAYLQRVRFRSFICIARN' A
#
# COMPACT_ATOMS: atom_id res chain seq x y z
N MET A 1 -23.66 -15.24 6.81
CA MET A 1 -22.90 -14.95 5.58
C MET A 1 -21.68 -14.10 5.94
N LYS A 2 -20.50 -14.43 5.41
CA LYS A 2 -19.26 -13.68 5.71
C LYS A 2 -19.23 -12.39 4.88
N ASN A 3 -19.02 -11.24 5.52
CA ASN A 3 -18.82 -9.99 4.81
C ASN A 3 -17.40 -9.95 4.22
N LEU A 4 -17.30 -9.98 2.88
CA LEU A 4 -16.01 -9.94 2.18
C LEU A 4 -15.41 -8.52 2.12
N ARG A 5 -16.23 -7.48 2.28
CA ARG A 5 -15.79 -6.09 2.23
C ARG A 5 -15.48 -5.59 3.64
N LEU A 6 -14.21 -5.72 4.02
CA LEU A 6 -13.72 -5.21 5.29
C LEU A 6 -13.83 -3.67 5.38
N SER A 7 -13.92 -3.15 6.61
CA SER A 7 -13.76 -1.73 6.89
C SER A 7 -12.35 -1.27 6.49
N ILE A 8 -12.19 -0.02 6.03
CA ILE A 8 -10.85 0.52 5.71
C ILE A 8 -9.99 0.69 6.98
N HIS A 9 -10.64 0.70 8.14
CA HIS A 9 -10.00 0.71 9.46
C HIS A 9 -9.94 -0.68 10.11
N SER A 10 -10.24 -1.75 9.36
CA SER A 10 -10.06 -3.13 9.87
C SER A 10 -8.58 -3.44 10.12
N SER A 11 -8.31 -4.42 10.98
CA SER A 11 -6.95 -4.85 11.32
C SER A 11 -6.14 -5.28 10.10
N GLU A 12 -6.80 -5.87 9.11
CA GLU A 12 -6.22 -6.36 7.86
C GLU A 12 -5.78 -5.19 6.97
N HIS A 13 -6.62 -4.16 6.85
CA HIS A 13 -6.26 -2.94 6.13
C HIS A 13 -5.19 -2.13 6.86
N ILE A 14 -5.22 -2.09 8.21
CA ILE A 14 -4.18 -1.48 9.05
C ILE A 14 -2.83 -2.13 8.79
N TRP A 15 -2.78 -3.45 8.94
CA TRP A 15 -1.57 -4.23 8.74
C TRP A 15 -1.00 -4.04 7.32
N LEU A 16 -1.87 -4.02 6.30
CA LEU A 16 -1.42 -3.87 4.91
C LEU A 16 -0.78 -2.50 4.64
N ARG A 17 -1.37 -1.40 5.12
CA ARG A 17 -0.78 -0.06 4.94
C ARG A 17 0.50 0.12 5.76
N GLU A 18 0.59 -0.46 6.95
CA GLU A 18 1.82 -0.47 7.75
C GLU A 18 2.95 -1.21 7.03
N LEU A 19 2.64 -2.34 6.39
CA LEU A 19 3.59 -3.08 5.56
C LEU A 19 4.10 -2.21 4.40
N PHE A 20 3.22 -1.50 3.71
CA PHE A 20 3.60 -0.58 2.63
C PHE A 20 4.45 0.59 3.11
N LEU A 21 4.04 1.23 4.20
CA LEU A 21 4.76 2.34 4.81
C LEU A 21 6.17 1.89 5.20
N LYS A 22 6.28 0.77 5.94
CA LYS A 22 7.56 0.20 6.34
C LYS A 22 8.44 -0.07 5.13
N ARG A 23 7.90 -0.70 4.09
CA ARG A 23 8.67 -1.02 2.89
C ARG A 23 9.15 0.23 2.15
N ARG A 24 8.30 1.25 2.03
CA ARG A 24 8.67 2.53 1.42
C ARG A 24 9.83 3.18 2.18
N LEU A 25 9.76 3.17 3.51
CA LEU A 25 10.79 3.74 4.38
C LEU A 25 12.11 2.95 4.31
N GLU A 26 12.07 1.62 4.27
CA GLU A 26 13.26 0.77 4.06
C GLU A 26 13.98 1.06 2.74
N LEU A 27 13.24 1.50 1.71
CA LEU A 27 13.79 1.92 0.43
C LEU A 27 14.26 3.38 0.41
N GLY A 28 14.14 4.11 1.52
CA GLY A 28 14.50 5.52 1.62
C GLY A 28 13.65 6.45 0.74
N LEU A 29 12.45 6.02 0.33
CA LEU A 29 11.60 6.79 -0.58
C LEU A 29 10.71 7.76 0.20
N THR A 30 10.68 9.03 -0.22
CA THR A 30 9.63 9.96 0.22
C THR A 30 8.30 9.64 -0.49
N GLN A 31 7.19 10.13 0.05
CA GLN A 31 5.89 10.04 -0.64
C GLN A 31 5.90 10.74 -2.01
N ARG A 32 6.65 11.84 -2.15
CA ARG A 32 6.81 12.55 -3.43
C ARG A 32 7.55 11.68 -4.45
N THR A 33 8.69 11.13 -4.06
CA THR A 33 9.49 10.25 -4.92
C THR A 33 8.72 9.00 -5.33
N LEU A 34 7.93 8.41 -4.42
CA LEU A 34 7.08 7.27 -4.78
C LEU A 34 5.93 7.68 -5.72
N GLY A 35 5.30 8.84 -5.46
CA GLY A 35 4.27 9.41 -6.33
C GLY A 35 4.78 9.62 -7.75
N GLU A 36 5.96 10.23 -7.90
CA GLU A 36 6.64 10.43 -9.19
C GLU A 36 6.88 9.09 -9.92
N LYS A 37 7.41 8.08 -9.22
CA LYS A 37 7.64 6.72 -9.78
C LYS A 37 6.34 6.00 -10.19
N MET A 38 5.24 6.35 -9.54
CA MET A 38 3.90 5.82 -9.80
C MET A 38 3.14 6.64 -10.86
N GLY A 39 3.61 7.84 -11.21
CA GLY A 39 2.86 8.77 -12.07
C GLY A 39 1.62 9.38 -11.40
N VAL A 40 1.63 9.52 -10.07
CA VAL A 40 0.50 10.05 -9.27
C VAL A 40 0.96 11.15 -8.31
N LEU A 41 0.02 11.96 -7.83
CA LEU A 41 0.29 12.97 -6.80
C LEU A 41 0.76 12.33 -5.48
N TYR A 42 1.70 12.95 -4.77
CA TYR A 42 2.17 12.44 -3.47
C TYR A 42 1.04 12.26 -2.44
N SER A 43 -0.03 13.07 -2.54
CA SER A 43 -1.21 12.97 -1.68
C SER A 43 -1.99 11.67 -1.87
N PHE A 44 -1.90 11.03 -3.04
CA PHE A 44 -2.41 9.67 -3.25
C PHE A 44 -1.72 8.69 -2.31
N ILE A 45 -0.39 8.74 -2.24
CA ILE A 45 0.42 7.88 -1.36
C ILE A 45 0.08 8.15 0.10
N GLY A 46 -0.01 9.43 0.49
CA GLY A 46 -0.41 9.82 1.84
C GLY A 46 -1.77 9.25 2.25
N LYS A 47 -2.80 9.40 1.41
CA LYS A 47 -4.15 8.89 1.69
C LYS A 47 -4.22 7.36 1.79
N VAL A 48 -3.38 6.65 1.05
CA VAL A 48 -3.26 5.19 1.16
C VAL A 48 -2.62 4.81 2.49
N GLU A 49 -1.54 5.49 2.89
CA GLU A 49 -0.81 5.23 4.12
C GLU A 49 -1.61 5.62 5.39
N THR A 50 -2.44 6.66 5.33
CA THR A 50 -3.37 7.06 6.41
C THR A 50 -4.68 6.29 6.40
N GLY A 51 -4.94 5.53 5.33
CA GLY A 51 -6.19 4.80 5.08
C GLY A 51 -7.43 5.69 4.93
N ASP A 52 -7.25 6.86 4.35
CA ASP A 52 -8.33 7.67 3.78
C ASP A 52 -8.74 7.16 2.39
N ARG A 53 -7.90 6.35 1.75
CA ARG A 53 -8.12 5.79 0.42
C ARG A 53 -7.69 4.33 0.33
N ARG A 54 -8.53 3.50 -0.30
CA ARG A 54 -8.19 2.12 -0.67
C ARG A 54 -7.43 2.10 -2.00
N LEU A 55 -6.60 1.09 -2.19
CA LEU A 55 -6.09 0.74 -3.51
C LEU A 55 -7.06 -0.24 -4.17
N ASP A 56 -7.38 -0.02 -5.44
CA ASP A 56 -7.91 -1.11 -6.26
C ASP A 56 -6.81 -2.12 -6.61
N ILE A 57 -7.16 -3.22 -7.27
CA ILE A 57 -6.22 -4.31 -7.55
C ILE A 57 -5.06 -3.91 -8.48
N PHE A 58 -5.30 -3.04 -9.46
CA PHE A 58 -4.27 -2.59 -10.39
C PHE A 58 -3.36 -1.57 -9.73
N GLU A 59 -3.93 -0.66 -8.94
CA GLU A 59 -3.16 0.29 -8.13
C GLU A 59 -2.28 -0.45 -7.11
N PHE A 60 -2.81 -1.50 -6.48
CA PHE A 60 -2.07 -2.38 -5.57
C PHE A 60 -0.88 -3.04 -6.26
N ILE A 61 -1.09 -3.65 -7.44
CA ILE A 61 -0.01 -4.28 -8.22
C ILE A 61 1.05 -3.23 -8.60
N ALA A 62 0.64 -2.06 -9.07
CA ALA A 62 1.55 -0.97 -9.41
C ALA A 62 2.38 -0.52 -8.20
N TYR A 63 1.72 -0.37 -7.03
CA TYR A 63 2.38 -0.02 -5.78
C TYR A 63 3.47 -1.05 -5.43
N LEU A 64 3.12 -2.34 -5.43
CA LEU A 64 4.06 -3.43 -5.14
C LEU A 64 5.29 -3.44 -6.04
N GLN A 65 5.09 -3.22 -7.34
CA GLN A 65 6.18 -3.16 -8.31
C GLN A 65 7.15 -2.01 -7.99
N ARG A 66 6.63 -0.85 -7.54
CA ARG A 66 7.47 0.32 -7.23
C ARG A 66 8.22 0.19 -5.91
N VAL A 67 7.66 -0.54 -4.94
CA VAL A 67 8.33 -0.86 -3.67
C VAL A 67 9.10 -2.19 -3.69
N ARG A 68 9.36 -2.74 -4.88
CA ARG A 68 10.18 -3.94 -5.10
C ARG A 68 9.75 -5.17 -4.30
N PHE A 69 8.44 -5.37 -4.11
CA PHE A 69 7.94 -6.65 -3.61
C PHE A 69 8.09 -7.69 -4.73
N ARG A 70 8.91 -8.72 -4.49
CA ARG A 70 9.28 -9.73 -5.48
C ARG A 70 8.24 -10.85 -5.65
N SER A 71 7.38 -11.06 -4.65
CA SER A 71 6.32 -12.07 -4.70
C SER A 71 5.19 -11.71 -3.73
N PHE A 72 3.96 -12.12 -4.05
CA PHE A 72 2.80 -12.03 -3.16
C PHE A 72 3.02 -12.78 -1.84
N ILE A 73 3.90 -13.79 -1.82
CA ILE A 73 4.30 -14.51 -0.60
C ILE A 73 4.88 -13.59 0.47
N CYS A 74 5.53 -12.48 0.09
CA CYS A 74 6.06 -11.50 1.04
C CYS A 74 4.96 -10.71 1.79
N ILE A 75 3.69 -10.85 1.36
CA ILE A 75 2.51 -10.17 1.90
C ILE A 75 1.61 -11.19 2.63
N ALA A 76 1.91 -12.50 2.61
CA ALA A 76 1.17 -13.45 3.43
C ALA A 76 1.67 -13.34 4.88
N ARG A 77 0.75 -13.10 5.83
CA ARG A 77 1.06 -13.25 7.27
C ARG A 77 1.56 -14.70 7.48
N ASN A 78 2.71 -14.87 8.14
CA ASN A 78 2.94 -16.10 8.90
C ASN A 78 1.87 -16.21 9.98
#